data_AF-A0A4Y2IG25-F1
#
_entry.id   AF-A0A4Y2IG25-F1
#
_cell.length_a   1.000
_cell.length_b   1.000
_cell.length_c   1.000
_cell.angle_alpha   90.00
_cell.angle_beta   90.00
_cell.angle_gamma   90.00
#
_symmetry.space_group_name_H-M   'P 1'
#
loop_
_entity.id
_entity.type
_entity.pdbx_description
1 polymer ?
#
loop_
_entity_poly.entity_id
_entity_poly.type
_entity_poly.pdbx_seq_one_letter_code
_entity_poly.pdbx_strand_id
1 'polypeptide(L)'
;MMRQLSLELINNIPSQALVLYTDGSKSDSGRTGSGVYAKAEDGLVFRCRFRNPDNCSVFRSELLAIREALNFALHFENRDIYVLTDSKSSIQYLKN
;
A
#
# COMPACT_ATOMS: atom_id res chain seq x y z
N MET A 1 -4.16 4.47 22.07
CA MET A 1 -5.45 3.87 21.67
C MET A 1 -5.46 3.44 20.20
N MET A 2 -5.23 4.35 19.23
CA MET A 2 -5.24 4.05 17.78
C MET A 2 -4.27 2.94 17.34
N ARG A 3 -3.03 2.93 17.86
CA ARG A 3 -2.01 1.92 17.50
C ARG A 3 -2.43 0.50 17.91
N GLN A 4 -3.01 0.34 19.09
CA GLN A 4 -3.43 -0.96 19.62
C GLN A 4 -4.57 -1.56 18.78
N LEU A 5 -5.60 -0.76 18.48
CA LEU A 5 -6.72 -1.18 17.64
C LEU A 5 -6.27 -1.51 16.21
N SER A 6 -5.34 -0.74 15.64
CA SER A 6 -4.81 -1.01 14.31
C SER A 6 -4.03 -2.32 14.27
N LEU A 7 -3.24 -2.61 15.31
CA LEU A 7 -2.52 -3.88 15.42
C LEU A 7 -3.47 -5.06 15.59
N GLU A 8 -4.51 -4.93 16.40
CA GLU A 8 -5.55 -5.96 16.53
C GLU A 8 -6.22 -6.24 15.18
N LEU A 9 -6.54 -5.20 14.40
CA LEU A 9 -7.16 -5.36 13.10
C LEU A 9 -6.22 -6.03 12.08
N ILE A 10 -4.93 -5.66 12.09
CA ILE A 10 -3.89 -6.28 11.25
C ILE A 10 -3.68 -7.76 11.65
N ASN A 11 -3.67 -8.06 12.95
CA ASN A 11 -3.48 -9.43 13.44
C ASN A 11 -4.68 -10.34 13.15
N ASN A 12 -5.86 -9.77 12.87
CA ASN A 12 -7.06 -10.51 12.48
C ASN A 12 -7.19 -10.69 10.96
N ILE A 13 -6.22 -10.25 10.15
CA ILE A 13 -6.22 -10.52 8.71
C ILE A 13 -6.04 -12.04 8.49
N PRO A 14 -6.89 -12.69 7.67
CA PRO A 14 -6.76 -14.12 7.40
C PRO A 14 -5.38 -14.45 6.81
N SER A 15 -4.78 -15.57 7.22
CA SER A 15 -3.41 -15.90 6.81
C SER A 15 -3.29 -16.16 5.30
N GLN A 16 -4.35 -16.68 4.69
CA GLN A 16 -4.47 -16.91 3.25
C GLN A 16 -4.71 -15.64 2.41
N ALA A 17 -4.98 -14.51 3.06
CA ALA A 17 -5.28 -13.25 2.37
C ALA A 17 -4.03 -12.67 1.70
N LEU A 18 -4.22 -11.98 0.59
CA LEU A 18 -3.15 -11.20 -0.03
C LEU A 18 -3.01 -9.87 0.70
N VAL A 19 -1.89 -9.67 1.40
CA VAL A 19 -1.59 -8.42 2.09
C VAL A 19 -0.57 -7.60 1.31
N LEU A 20 -0.96 -6.37 0.97
CA LEU A 20 -0.19 -5.41 0.18
C LEU A 20 0.09 -4.17 1.04
N TYR A 21 1.35 -3.87 1.25
CA TYR A 21 1.82 -2.67 1.94
C TYR A 21 2.21 -1.63 0.90
N THR A 22 1.79 -0.39 1.12
CA THR A 22 2.02 0.73 0.19
C THR A 22 2.72 1.88 0.90
N ASP A 23 3.54 2.61 0.15
CA ASP A 23 4.24 3.79 0.64
C ASP A 23 4.52 4.76 -0.52
N GLY A 24 4.35 6.06 -0.26
CA GLY A 24 4.64 7.15 -1.16
C GLY A 24 5.68 8.09 -0.54
N SER A 25 6.83 8.24 -1.19
CA SER A 25 7.94 9.02 -0.64
C SER A 25 8.29 10.24 -1.50
N LYS A 26 8.87 11.25 -0.84
CA LYS A 26 9.48 12.42 -1.47
C LYS A 26 10.77 12.76 -0.72
N SER A 27 11.87 12.91 -1.45
CA SER A 27 13.13 13.44 -0.90
C SER A 27 13.11 14.98 -0.86
N ASP A 28 14.06 15.53 -0.10
CA ASP A 28 14.30 16.99 -0.03
C ASP A 28 14.67 17.60 -1.39
N SER A 29 15.33 16.83 -2.26
CA SER A 29 15.64 17.22 -3.64
C SER A 29 14.43 17.18 -4.59
N GLY A 30 13.22 16.99 -4.06
CA GLY A 30 12.00 16.91 -4.84
C GLY A 30 11.77 15.56 -5.52
N ARG A 31 12.65 14.57 -5.28
CA ARG A 31 12.56 13.28 -5.93
C ARG A 31 11.46 12.43 -5.29
N THR A 32 10.50 11.97 -6.07
CA THR A 32 9.30 11.26 -5.59
C THR A 32 9.20 9.82 -6.07
N GLY A 33 8.63 8.93 -5.27
CA GLY A 33 8.47 7.53 -5.64
C GLY A 33 7.32 6.88 -4.91
N SER A 34 6.90 5.75 -5.45
CA SER A 34 5.84 4.92 -4.89
C SER A 34 6.30 3.47 -4.82
N GLY A 35 5.88 2.78 -3.78
CA GLY A 35 6.27 1.41 -3.51
C GLY A 35 5.09 0.55 -3.10
N VAL A 36 5.13 -0.71 -3.53
CA VAL A 36 4.24 -1.78 -3.07
C VAL A 36 5.09 -2.97 -2.65
N TYR A 37 4.79 -3.51 -1.47
CA TYR A 37 5.37 -4.73 -0.96
C TYR A 37 4.25 -5.72 -0.64
N ALA A 38 4.34 -6.95 -1.13
CA ALA A 38 3.44 -8.03 -0.74
C ALA A 38 4.28 -9.21 -0.25
N LYS A 39 3.75 -9.93 0.74
CA LYS A 39 4.30 -11.22 1.17
C LYS A 39 3.17 -12.23 1.16
N ALA A 40 3.31 -13.29 0.39
CA ALA A 40 2.43 -14.46 0.42
C ALA A 40 2.99 -15.53 1.38
N GLU A 41 2.12 -16.43 1.84
CA GLU A 41 2.48 -17.53 2.76
C GLU A 41 3.56 -18.47 2.22
N ASP A 42 3.60 -18.70 0.91
CA ASP A 42 4.58 -19.56 0.23
C ASP A 42 5.97 -18.92 0.08
N GLY A 43 6.18 -17.74 0.66
CA GLY A 43 7.42 -17.00 0.58
C GLY A 43 7.55 -16.17 -0.70
N LEU A 44 6.55 -16.16 -1.58
CA LEU A 44 6.53 -15.22 -2.70
C LEU A 44 6.43 -13.79 -2.18
N VAL A 45 7.37 -12.96 -2.64
CA VAL A 45 7.45 -11.55 -2.31
C VAL A 45 7.27 -10.74 -3.57
N PHE A 46 6.20 -9.95 -3.62
CA PHE A 46 6.03 -8.94 -4.66
C PHE A 46 6.64 -7.63 -4.16
N ARG A 47 7.48 -7.02 -4.99
CA ARG A 47 8.09 -5.71 -4.73
C ARG A 47 7.99 -4.87 -6.00
N CYS A 48 7.10 -3.89 -5.99
CA CYS A 48 7.04 -2.87 -7.03
C CYS A 48 7.59 -1.57 -6.46
N ARG A 49 8.54 -0.96 -7.17
CA ARG A 49 9.01 0.40 -6.87
C ARG A 49 9.06 1.14 -8.19
N PHE A 50 8.41 2.28 -8.25
CA PHE A 50 8.39 3.07 -9.47
C PHE A 50 8.59 4.54 -9.19
N ARG A 51 9.11 5.20 -10.21
CA ARG A 51 9.49 6.59 -10.14
C ARG A 51 8.32 7.46 -10.55
N ASN A 52 7.97 8.44 -9.71
CA ASN A 52 6.99 9.46 -10.06
C ASN A 52 7.70 10.65 -10.72
N PRO A 53 6.97 11.49 -11.47
CA PRO A 53 7.50 12.79 -11.87
C PRO A 53 8.00 13.58 -10.66
N ASP A 54 9.13 14.25 -10.83
CA ASP A 54 9.72 15.08 -9.79
C ASP A 54 8.70 16.10 -9.25
N ASN A 55 8.84 16.42 -7.97
CA ASN A 55 8.00 17.37 -7.24
C ASN A 55 6.53 16.98 -7.05
N CYS A 56 6.10 15.77 -7.41
CA CYS A 56 4.82 15.20 -6.94
C CYS A 56 4.66 15.35 -5.42
N SER A 57 3.42 15.50 -4.95
CA SER A 57 3.15 15.47 -3.51
C SER A 57 3.31 14.04 -2.96
N VAL A 58 3.61 13.94 -1.67
CA VAL A 58 3.57 12.66 -0.94
C VAL A 58 2.19 12.03 -1.10
N PHE A 59 1.12 12.80 -0.87
CA PHE A 59 -0.27 12.37 -1.06
C PHE A 59 -0.55 11.73 -2.43
N ARG A 60 -0.07 12.34 -3.53
CA ARG A 60 -0.22 11.73 -4.86
C ARG A 60 0.57 10.43 -4.98
N SER A 61 1.77 10.38 -4.41
CA SER A 61 2.61 9.19 -4.46
C SER A 61 1.99 8.02 -3.69
N GLU A 62 1.32 8.30 -2.58
CA GLU A 62 0.53 7.32 -1.81
C GLU A 62 -0.63 6.75 -2.64
N LEU A 63 -1.43 7.62 -3.26
CA LEU A 63 -2.54 7.19 -4.12
C LEU A 63 -2.06 6.36 -5.33
N LEU A 64 -0.91 6.71 -5.91
CA LEU A 64 -0.29 5.92 -6.97
C LEU A 64 0.17 4.55 -6.46
N ALA A 65 0.73 4.47 -5.26
CA ALA A 65 1.12 3.20 -4.64
C ALA A 65 -0.12 2.30 -4.41
N ILE A 66 -1.21 2.86 -3.90
CA ILE A 66 -2.50 2.15 -3.75
C ILE A 66 -3.03 1.67 -5.10
N ARG A 67 -3.01 2.53 -6.13
CA ARG A 67 -3.43 2.14 -7.49
C ARG A 67 -2.64 0.94 -8.00
N GLU A 68 -1.31 0.95 -7.88
CA GLU A 68 -0.50 -0.18 -8.35
C GLU A 68 -0.68 -1.44 -7.50
N ALA A 69 -0.95 -1.30 -6.20
CA ALA A 69 -1.31 -2.43 -5.36
C ALA A 69 -2.61 -3.09 -5.87
N LEU A 70 -3.63 -2.29 -6.21
CA LEU A 70 -4.89 -2.78 -6.77
C LEU A 70 -4.68 -3.43 -8.15
N ASN A 71 -3.91 -2.80 -9.05
CA ASN A 71 -3.57 -3.38 -10.35
C ASN A 71 -2.89 -4.75 -10.21
N PHE A 72 -1.96 -4.88 -9.26
CA PHE A 72 -1.34 -6.17 -8.96
C PHE A 72 -2.37 -7.17 -8.42
N ALA A 73 -3.23 -6.74 -7.49
CA ALA A 73 -4.23 -7.59 -6.86
C ALA A 73 -5.28 -8.14 -7.85
N LEU A 74 -5.56 -7.45 -8.96
CA LEU A 74 -6.46 -7.93 -10.02
C LEU A 74 -6.01 -9.27 -10.65
N HIS A 75 -4.74 -9.65 -10.50
CA HIS A 75 -4.21 -10.92 -11.01
C HIS A 75 -4.45 -12.11 -10.04
N PHE A 76 -5.01 -11.85 -8.85
CA PHE A 76 -5.27 -12.86 -7.82
C PHE A 76 -6.77 -13.03 -7.63
N GLU A 77 -7.35 -13.95 -8.40
CA GLU A 77 -8.75 -14.32 -8.26
C GLU A 77 -9.00 -15.07 -6.94
N ASN A 78 -10.20 -14.89 -6.36
CA ASN A 78 -10.69 -15.62 -5.18
C ASN A 78 -9.85 -15.50 -3.89
N ARG A 79 -9.09 -14.41 -3.72
CA ARG A 79 -8.42 -14.09 -2.46
C ARG A 79 -8.99 -12.80 -1.87
N ASP A 80 -9.16 -12.78 -0.56
CA ASP A 80 -9.35 -11.52 0.15
C ASP A 80 -8.07 -10.68 0.02
N ILE A 81 -8.24 -9.40 -0.33
CA ILE A 81 -7.15 -8.47 -0.58
C ILE A 81 -7.18 -7.38 0.48
N TYR A 82 -6.05 -7.18 1.15
CA TYR A 82 -5.87 -6.13 2.15
C TYR A 82 -4.76 -5.20 1.70
N VAL A 83 -5.12 -3.94 1.39
CA VAL A 83 -4.14 -2.88 1.10
C VAL A 83 -3.94 -2.06 2.37
N LEU A 84 -2.72 -2.07 2.89
CA LEU A 84 -2.29 -1.35 4.08
C LEU A 84 -1.46 -0.13 3.66
N THR A 85 -1.88 1.04 4.12
CA THR A 85 -1.20 2.32 3.94
C THR A 85 -1.20 3.05 5.28
N ASP A 86 -0.12 3.76 5.59
CA ASP A 86 -0.06 4.68 6.73
C ASP A 86 -0.58 6.09 6.36
N SER A 87 -0.93 6.30 5.08
CA SER A 87 -1.46 7.55 4.56
C SER A 87 -2.93 7.76 4.96
N LYS A 88 -3.15 8.34 6.15
CA LYS A 88 -4.49 8.73 6.63
C LYS A 88 -5.23 9.61 5.62
N SER A 89 -4.52 10.53 4.96
CA SER A 89 -5.12 11.42 3.95
C SER A 89 -5.64 10.63 2.75
N SER A 90 -4.92 9.60 2.29
CA SER A 90 -5.37 8.72 1.20
C SER A 90 -6.61 7.94 1.59
N ILE A 91 -6.63 7.36 2.81
CA ILE A 91 -7.82 6.66 3.32
C ILE A 91 -9.03 7.59 3.41
N GLN A 92 -8.84 8.81 3.90
CA GLN A 92 -9.92 9.79 4.01
C GLN A 92 -10.44 10.22 2.63
N TYR A 93 -9.54 10.40 1.66
CA TYR A 93 -9.91 10.76 0.29
C TYR A 93 -10.73 9.65 -0.38
N LEU A 94 -10.32 8.39 -0.25
CA LEU A 94 -10.98 7.24 -0.89
C LEU A 94 -12.32 6.84 -0.23
N LYS A 95 -12.61 7.33 0.97
CA LYS A 95 -13.88 7.06 1.67
C LYS A 95 -15.01 8.00 1.27
N ASN A 96 -14.69 9.10 0.58
CA ASN A 96 -15.66 10.07 0.07
C ASN A 96 -16.06 9.71 -1.37
#